data_AF-A0A4P7P041-F1
#
_entry.id   AF-A0A4P7P041-F1
#
_cell.length_a   1.000
_cell.length_b   1.000
_cell.length_c   1.000
_cell.angle_alpha   90.00
_cell.angle_beta   90.00
_cell.angle_gamma   90.00
#
_symmetry.space_group_name_H-M   'P 1'
#
loop_
_entity.id
_entity.type
_entity.pdbx_description
1 polymer ?
#
loop_
_entity_poly.entity_id
_entity_poly.type
_entity_poly.pdbx_seq_one_letter_code
_entity_poly.pdbx_strand_id
1 'polypeptide(L)'
;MPSNFKGLEKLQKNMHELSEKTEIKLTELMNPSFVASCSKFDSIEDLFDASGFSIESPEDFAEIPDDEWEEFIVGNTSFSSWNEMQQYTKQQLHKASNKALKRTALKRSSLSLVVCMYVPNIG
;
A
#
# COMPACT_ATOMS: atom_id res chain seq x y z
N MET A 1 22.64 -30.05 -0.18
CA MET A 1 23.19 -28.76 -0.64
C MET A 1 22.62 -27.68 0.27
N PRO A 2 23.42 -26.90 1.02
CA PRO A 2 22.87 -25.88 1.90
C PRO A 2 22.51 -24.64 1.08
N SER A 3 21.23 -24.33 1.11
CA SER A 3 20.56 -23.26 0.39
C SER A 3 21.18 -21.91 0.74
N ASN A 4 21.48 -21.10 -0.28
CA ASN A 4 21.97 -19.72 -0.17
C ASN A 4 20.90 -18.75 0.40
N PHE A 5 20.44 -19.01 1.63
CA PHE A 5 19.34 -18.28 2.28
C PHE A 5 19.80 -16.96 2.91
N LYS A 6 21.09 -16.81 3.23
CA LYS A 6 21.68 -15.61 3.85
C LYS A 6 21.50 -14.33 3.02
N GLY A 7 21.51 -14.44 1.69
CA GLY A 7 21.31 -13.29 0.81
C GLY A 7 19.87 -12.76 0.83
N LEU A 8 18.90 -13.68 0.91
CA LEU A 8 17.47 -13.37 1.00
C LEU A 8 17.12 -12.71 2.33
N GLU A 9 17.65 -13.20 3.45
CA GLU A 9 17.41 -12.59 4.77
C GLU A 9 17.96 -11.16 4.85
N LYS A 10 19.16 -10.94 4.28
CA LYS A 10 19.78 -9.60 4.27
C LYS A 10 19.00 -8.62 3.40
N LEU A 11 18.45 -9.09 2.27
CA LEU A 11 17.56 -8.29 1.44
C LEU A 11 16.23 -7.99 2.15
N GLN A 12 15.63 -8.98 2.81
CA GLN A 12 14.39 -8.80 3.59
C GLN A 12 14.57 -7.79 4.71
N LYS A 13 15.69 -7.84 5.42
CA LYS A 13 16.01 -6.89 6.49
C LYS A 13 16.19 -5.47 5.96
N ASN A 14 16.96 -5.30 4.88
CA ASN A 14 17.15 -3.99 4.25
C ASN A 14 15.83 -3.42 3.68
N MET A 15 14.94 -4.27 3.16
CA MET A 15 13.61 -3.85 2.72
C MET A 15 12.70 -3.46 3.89
N HIS A 16 12.78 -4.15 5.03
CA HIS A 16 12.04 -3.79 6.25
C HIS A 16 12.46 -2.41 6.76
N GLU A 17 13.78 -2.17 6.85
CA GLU A 17 14.35 -0.89 7.27
C GLU A 17 14.03 0.26 6.29
N LEU A 18 13.86 -0.02 5.00
CA LEU A 18 13.45 0.98 4.02
C LEU A 18 11.94 1.27 4.07
N SER A 19 11.11 0.27 4.39
CA SER A 19 9.67 0.46 4.58
C SER A 19 9.32 1.31 5.80
N GLU A 20 10.17 1.30 6.83
CA GLU A 20 10.01 2.13 8.04
C GLU A 20 10.37 3.61 7.81
N LYS A 21 11.27 3.91 6.85
CA LYS A 21 11.77 5.27 6.59
C LYS A 21 11.03 6.02 5.49
N THR A 22 10.04 5.40 4.86
CA THR A 22 9.26 6.07 3.82
C THR A 22 8.06 6.73 4.50
N GLU A 23 8.12 8.05 4.70
CA GLU A 23 6.91 8.85 5.01
C GLU A 23 5.99 8.80 3.79
N ILE A 24 5.12 7.79 3.78
CA ILE A 24 4.08 7.65 2.77
C ILE A 24 2.91 8.51 3.25
N LYS A 25 2.47 9.43 2.39
CA LYS A 25 1.28 10.24 2.67
C LYS A 25 0.10 9.33 2.94
N LEU A 26 -0.70 9.69 3.94
CA LEU A 26 -1.87 8.91 4.32
C LEU A 26 -2.84 8.68 3.14
N THR A 27 -2.99 9.69 2.28
CA THR A 27 -3.80 9.63 1.05
C THR A 27 -3.27 8.65 -0.01
N GLU A 28 -1.96 8.39 -0.04
CA GLU A 28 -1.36 7.36 -0.90
C GLU A 28 -1.48 5.96 -0.28
N LEU A 29 -1.40 5.86 1.05
CA LEU A 29 -1.53 4.61 1.79
C LEU A 29 -2.98 4.11 1.81
N MET A 30 -3.91 5.02 2.03
CA MET A 30 -5.37 4.81 2.08
C MET A 30 -6.01 5.47 0.87
N ASN A 31 -5.77 4.87 -0.30
CA ASN A 31 -6.35 5.35 -1.54
C ASN A 31 -7.89 5.21 -1.52
N PRO A 32 -8.62 5.99 -2.34
CA PRO A 32 -10.08 5.97 -2.39
C PRO A 32 -10.67 4.56 -2.57
N SER A 33 -10.07 3.77 -3.47
CA SER A 33 -10.51 2.38 -3.70
C SER A 33 -10.34 1.46 -2.50
N PHE A 34 -9.35 1.71 -1.63
CA PHE A 34 -9.19 0.96 -0.39
C PHE A 34 -10.24 1.38 0.64
N VAL A 35 -10.45 2.69 0.81
CA VAL A 35 -11.42 3.23 1.78
C VAL A 35 -12.84 2.79 1.44
N ALA A 36 -13.22 2.83 0.16
CA ALA A 36 -14.49 2.31 -0.32
C ALA A 36 -14.64 0.79 -0.16
N SER A 37 -13.54 0.05 -0.04
CA SER A 37 -13.57 -1.40 0.18
C SER A 37 -13.70 -1.78 1.65
N CYS A 38 -13.29 -0.93 2.58
CA CYS A 38 -13.30 -1.22 4.01
C CYS A 38 -14.30 -0.39 4.82
N SER A 39 -14.84 0.67 4.22
CA SER A 39 -15.80 1.59 4.79
C SER A 39 -16.90 1.92 3.77
N LYS A 40 -17.87 2.75 4.17
CA LYS A 40 -18.92 3.26 3.26
C LYS A 40 -18.52 4.55 2.53
N PHE A 41 -17.32 5.05 2.78
CA PHE A 41 -16.83 6.32 2.24
C PHE A 41 -15.98 6.09 0.99
N ASP A 42 -16.01 7.04 0.06
CA ASP A 42 -15.25 6.96 -1.19
C ASP A 42 -13.77 7.32 -0.98
N SER A 43 -13.45 8.18 -0.02
CA SER A 43 -12.08 8.67 0.23
C SER A 43 -11.79 8.78 1.72
N ILE A 44 -10.50 8.81 2.08
CA ILE A 44 -10.11 9.05 3.47
C ILE A 44 -10.46 10.46 3.94
N GLU A 45 -10.51 11.42 3.01
CA GLU A 45 -10.98 12.78 3.27
C GLU A 45 -12.46 12.79 3.67
N ASP A 46 -13.33 12.04 2.99
CA ASP A 46 -14.73 11.86 3.40
C ASP A 46 -14.86 11.21 4.77
N LEU A 47 -13.96 10.28 5.11
CA LEU A 47 -13.94 9.65 6.42
C LEU A 47 -13.55 10.65 7.52
N PHE A 48 -12.60 11.55 7.25
CA PHE A 48 -12.27 12.65 8.15
C PHE A 48 -13.40 13.67 8.27
N ASP A 49 -14.02 14.07 7.15
CA ASP A 49 -15.15 15.00 7.17
C ASP A 49 -16.34 14.42 7.95
N ALA A 50 -16.61 13.12 7.77
CA ALA A 50 -17.66 12.41 8.49
C ALA A 50 -17.38 12.21 9.99
N SER A 51 -16.12 12.29 10.41
CA SER A 51 -15.76 12.26 11.84
C SER A 51 -16.17 13.54 12.57
N GLY A 52 -16.41 14.63 11.84
CA GLY A 52 -16.72 15.94 12.40
C GLY A 52 -15.49 16.69 12.90
N PHE A 53 -14.28 16.13 12.75
CA PHE A 53 -13.02 16.78 13.07
C PHE A 53 -12.42 17.44 11.83
N SER A 54 -12.04 18.72 11.92
CA SER A 54 -11.30 19.42 10.87
C SER A 54 -9.81 19.05 10.94
N ILE A 55 -9.44 17.98 10.26
CA ILE A 55 -8.04 17.54 10.14
C ILE A 55 -7.43 18.18 8.89
N GLU A 56 -6.92 19.41 9.02
CA GLU A 56 -6.17 20.08 7.94
C GLU A 56 -4.65 19.90 8.12
N SER A 57 -4.20 19.75 9.37
CA SER A 57 -2.79 19.57 9.73
C SER A 57 -2.56 18.35 10.64
N PRO A 58 -1.33 17.81 10.66
CA PRO A 58 -0.98 16.75 11.62
C PRO A 58 -1.09 17.20 13.09
N GLU A 59 -1.02 18.51 13.35
CA GLU A 59 -1.26 19.09 14.68
C GLU A 59 -2.73 18.96 15.08
N ASP A 60 -3.67 19.26 14.18
CA ASP A 60 -5.12 19.06 14.44
C ASP A 60 -5.42 17.60 14.73
N PHE A 61 -4.77 16.68 14.01
CA PHE A 61 -4.92 15.24 14.26
C PHE A 61 -4.41 14.83 15.65
N ALA A 62 -3.37 15.49 16.17
CA ALA A 62 -2.82 15.22 17.50
C ALA A 62 -3.69 15.78 18.64
N GLU A 63 -4.58 16.75 18.35
CA GLU A 63 -5.56 17.25 19.30
C GLU A 63 -6.80 16.35 19.42
N ILE A 64 -7.01 15.44 18.46
CA ILE A 64 -8.13 14.49 18.49
C ILE A 64 -7.87 13.43 19.55
N PRO A 65 -8.85 13.16 20.45
CA PRO A 65 -8.75 12.07 21.39
C PRO A 65 -8.67 10.72 20.66
N ASP A 66 -7.62 9.95 20.91
CA ASP A 66 -7.43 8.62 20.32
C ASP A 66 -8.64 7.70 20.58
N ASP A 67 -9.30 7.80 21.74
CA ASP A 67 -10.50 7.03 22.07
C ASP A 67 -11.69 7.34 21.15
N GLU A 68 -12.02 8.62 20.93
CA GLU A 68 -13.13 9.02 20.03
C GLU A 68 -12.81 8.64 18.58
N TRP A 69 -11.54 8.80 18.19
CA TRP A 69 -11.05 8.41 16.88
C TRP A 69 -11.13 6.89 16.66
N GLU A 70 -10.70 6.08 17.64
CA GLU A 70 -10.80 4.63 17.59
C GLU A 70 -12.27 4.18 17.51
N GLU A 71 -13.17 4.71 18.34
CA GLU A 71 -14.60 4.40 18.28
C GLU A 71 -15.21 4.75 16.91
N PHE A 72 -14.83 5.89 16.35
CA PHE A 72 -15.27 6.30 15.02
C PHE A 72 -14.78 5.32 13.94
N ILE A 73 -13.50 4.92 13.96
CA ILE A 73 -12.94 3.98 13.00
C ILE A 73 -13.62 2.60 13.10
N VAL A 74 -13.83 2.10 14.32
CA VAL A 74 -14.49 0.80 14.54
C VAL A 74 -15.96 0.84 14.11
N GLY A 75 -16.64 1.98 14.27
CA GLY A 75 -18.03 2.17 13.85
C GLY A 75 -18.21 2.32 12.34
N ASN A 76 -17.20 2.88 11.65
CA ASN A 76 -17.29 3.24 10.23
C ASN A 76 -16.54 2.31 9.28
N THR A 77 -15.61 1.52 9.80
CA THR A 77 -14.79 0.60 9.00
C THR A 77 -14.93 -0.84 9.50
N SER A 78 -14.50 -1.79 8.67
CA SER A 78 -14.47 -3.21 9.05
C SER A 78 -13.30 -3.59 9.99
N PHE A 79 -12.53 -2.61 10.50
CA PHE A 79 -11.36 -2.85 11.34
C PHE A 79 -11.66 -2.62 12.81
N SER A 80 -10.89 -3.28 13.68
CA SER A 80 -11.09 -3.25 15.13
C SER A 80 -10.30 -2.14 15.82
N SER A 81 -9.42 -1.46 15.08
CA SER A 81 -8.65 -0.29 15.55
C SER A 81 -8.08 0.47 14.35
N TRP A 82 -7.73 1.74 14.56
CA TRP A 82 -7.01 2.56 13.60
C TRP A 82 -5.64 1.98 13.26
N ASN A 83 -4.94 1.45 14.26
CA ASN A 83 -3.64 0.81 14.05
C ASN A 83 -3.76 -0.44 13.16
N GLU A 84 -4.80 -1.27 13.34
CA GLU A 84 -5.03 -2.44 12.49
C GLU A 84 -5.27 -2.04 11.02
N MET A 85 -6.06 -0.99 10.79
CA MET A 85 -6.31 -0.42 9.47
C MET A 85 -5.01 0.04 8.78
N GLN A 86 -4.12 0.71 9.52
CA GLN A 86 -2.81 1.15 9.03
C GLN A 86 -1.88 -0.02 8.70
N GLN A 87 -1.85 -1.05 9.56
CA GLN A 87 -1.03 -2.25 9.31
C GLN A 87 -1.51 -3.00 8.06
N TYR A 88 -2.82 -3.13 7.89
CA TYR A 88 -3.42 -3.78 6.74
C TYR A 88 -3.08 -3.06 5.43
N THR A 89 -3.19 -1.73 5.40
CA THR A 89 -2.85 -0.93 4.22
C THR A 89 -1.37 -0.99 3.87
N LYS A 90 -0.47 -0.86 4.85
CA LYS A 90 0.97 -1.06 4.65
C LYS A 90 1.26 -2.43 4.03
N GLN A 91 0.61 -3.48 4.54
CA GLN A 91 0.76 -4.83 4.02
C GLN A 91 0.22 -4.95 2.57
N GLN A 92 -0.92 -4.32 2.27
CA GLN A 92 -1.50 -4.31 0.92
C GLN A 92 -0.63 -3.57 -0.08
N LEU A 93 -0.04 -2.43 0.32
CA LEU A 93 0.89 -1.69 -0.52
C LEU A 93 2.14 -2.52 -0.85
N HIS A 94 2.70 -3.22 0.13
CA HIS A 94 3.83 -4.16 -0.09
C HIS A 94 3.47 -5.28 -1.07
N LYS A 95 2.24 -5.81 -1.00
CA LYS A 95 1.75 -6.83 -1.94
C LYS A 95 1.56 -6.24 -3.34
N ALA A 96 1.03 -5.01 -3.46
CA ALA A 96 0.82 -4.31 -4.71
C ALA A 96 2.15 -4.03 -5.45
N SER A 97 3.16 -3.49 -4.75
CA SER A 97 4.49 -3.22 -5.31
C SER A 97 5.18 -4.48 -5.85
N ASN A 98 5.11 -5.59 -5.11
CA ASN A 98 5.65 -6.89 -5.57
C ASN A 98 4.88 -7.48 -6.76
N LYS A 99 3.55 -7.29 -6.79
CA LYS A 99 2.71 -7.74 -7.92
C LYS A 99 3.01 -6.94 -9.19
N ALA A 100 3.22 -5.62 -9.08
CA ALA A 100 3.60 -4.76 -10.20
C ALA A 100 4.96 -5.18 -10.79
N LEU A 101 5.98 -5.43 -9.95
CA LEU A 101 7.27 -5.94 -10.37
C LEU A 101 7.17 -7.27 -11.12
N LYS A 102 6.39 -8.24 -10.60
CA LYS A 102 6.15 -9.52 -11.27
C LYS A 102 5.46 -9.37 -12.63
N ARG A 103 4.48 -8.48 -12.73
CA ARG A 103 3.76 -8.22 -14.00
C ARG A 103 4.65 -7.55 -15.05
N THR A 104 5.53 -6.64 -14.64
CA THR A 104 6.51 -5.99 -15.53
C THR A 104 7.59 -6.97 -15.99
N ALA A 105 8.06 -7.86 -15.10
CA ALA A 105 8.99 -8.94 -15.46
C ALA A 105 8.36 -9.97 -16.43
N LEU A 106 7.07 -10.30 -16.23
CA LEU A 106 6.33 -11.23 -17.09
C LEU A 106 6.03 -10.62 -18.47
N LYS A 107 5.67 -9.33 -18.54
CA LYS A 107 5.50 -8.62 -19.82
C LYS A 107 6.80 -8.54 -20.61
N ARG A 108 7.95 -8.31 -19.96
CA ARG A 108 9.27 -8.34 -20.63
C ARG A 108 9.64 -9.75 -21.13
N SER A 109 9.32 -10.80 -20.38
CA SER A 109 9.50 -12.19 -20.87
C SER A 109 8.59 -12.54 -22.05
N SER A 110 7.36 -12.03 -22.07
CA SER A 110 6.42 -12.28 -23.17
C SER A 110 6.71 -11.42 -24.42
N LEU A 111 7.20 -10.19 -24.26
CA LEU A 111 7.63 -9.33 -25.37
C LEU A 111 8.95 -9.79 -26.01
N SER A 112 9.85 -10.44 -25.27
CA SER A 112 11.07 -11.01 -25.85
C SER A 112 10.81 -12.19 -26.80
N LEU A 113 9.65 -12.85 -26.70
CA LEU A 113 9.24 -13.88 -27.66
C LEU A 113 8.62 -13.28 -28.94
N VAL A 114 8.08 -12.06 -28.89
CA VAL A 114 7.40 -11.43 -30.04
C VAL A 114 8.38 -10.65 -30.94
N VAL A 115 9.57 -10.29 -30.46
CA VAL A 115 10.58 -9.55 -31.25
C VAL A 115 11.46 -10.45 -32.15
N CYS A 116 11.34 -11.79 -32.08
CA CYS A 116 12.16 -12.70 -32.90
C CYS A 116 11.52 -13.17 -34.23
N MET A 117 10.36 -12.66 -34.65
CA MET A 117 9.71 -13.09 -35.91
C MET A 117 9.54 -11.98 -36.96
N TYR A 118 10.52 -11.09 -37.12
CA TYR A 118 10.60 -10.28 -38.35
C TYR A 118 12.05 -9.89 -38.70
N VAL A 119 12.77 -10.83 -39.33
CA VAL A 119 13.93 -10.51 -40.16
C VAL A 119 13.46 -10.68 -41.61
N PRO A 120 13.08 -9.61 -42.33
CA PRO A 120 12.84 -9.72 -43.75
C PRO A 120 14.20 -9.99 -44.42
N ASN A 121 14.31 -11.17 -45.01
CA ASN A 121 15.35 -11.52 -45.96
C ASN A 121 15.22 -10.57 -47.16
N ILE A 122 16.19 -9.67 -47.32
CA ILE A 122 16.29 -8.82 -48.50
C ILE A 122 17.61 -9.18 -49.19
N GLY A 123 17.45 -9.97 -50.27
CA GLY A 123 18.28 -10.04 -51.48
C GLY A 123 19.78 -9.91 -51.38
#